data_AF-A0A4Y2FVL8-F1
#
_entry.id   AF-A0A4Y2FVL8-F1
#
_cell.length_a   1.000
_cell.length_b   1.000
_cell.length_c   1.000
_cell.angle_alpha   90.00
_cell.angle_beta   90.00
_cell.angle_gamma   90.00
#
_symmetry.space_group_name_H-M   'P 1'
#
loop_
_entity.id
_entity.type
_entity.pdbx_description
1 polymer ?
#
loop_
_entity_poly.entity_id
_entity_poly.type
_entity_poly.pdbx_seq_one_letter_code
_entity_poly.pdbx_strand_id
1 'polypeptide(L)'
;ESVDSARSSSMAFLGKARKEDMIILGRELEQEVTPDLEIIDLWNLIVVSTNYDLEFVKDTVTSQRAEEAEQRKRELESEEGKEKKGNSNRKS
;
A
#
# COMPACT_ATOMS: atom_id res chain seq x y z
N GLU A 1 15.37 -27.23 -4.08
CA GLU A 1 13.92 -27.08 -4.29
C GLU A 1 13.27 -25.99 -3.42
N SER A 2 13.98 -24.88 -3.11
CA SER A 2 13.47 -23.86 -2.17
C SER A 2 13.09 -22.53 -2.83
N VAL A 3 13.45 -22.33 -4.10
CA VAL A 3 13.15 -21.10 -4.85
C VAL A 3 11.69 -21.03 -5.33
N ASP A 4 11.08 -22.17 -5.66
CA ASP A 4 9.68 -22.20 -6.14
C ASP A 4 8.65 -21.91 -5.03
N SER A 5 8.94 -22.29 -3.78
CA SER A 5 8.03 -22.03 -2.65
C SER A 5 7.94 -20.53 -2.31
N ALA A 6 9.09 -19.84 -2.32
CA ALA A 6 9.15 -18.39 -2.11
C ALA A 6 8.50 -17.62 -3.27
N ARG A 7 8.68 -18.09 -4.52
CA ARG A 7 8.06 -17.51 -5.71
C ARG A 7 6.53 -17.73 -5.75
N SER A 8 6.06 -18.85 -5.20
CA SER A 8 4.63 -19.14 -5.08
C SER A 8 3.95 -18.28 -3.99
N SER A 9 4.62 -18.09 -2.85
CA SER A 9 4.09 -17.27 -1.74
C SER A 9 4.05 -15.77 -2.07
N SER A 10 5.04 -15.29 -2.83
CA SER A 10 5.06 -13.93 -3.38
C SER A 10 3.91 -13.67 -4.35
N MET A 11 3.69 -14.57 -5.31
CA MET A 11 2.58 -14.46 -6.25
C MET A 11 1.22 -14.42 -5.52
N ALA A 12 1.04 -15.21 -4.46
CA ALA A 12 -0.18 -15.19 -3.65
C ALA A 12 -0.39 -13.87 -2.87
N PHE A 13 0.70 -13.20 -2.46
CA PHE A 13 0.66 -11.92 -1.75
C PHE A 13 0.39 -10.75 -2.70
N LEU A 14 1.15 -10.67 -3.80
CA LEU A 14 0.95 -9.69 -4.87
C LEU A 14 -0.43 -9.85 -5.54
N GLY A 15 -0.96 -11.08 -5.55
CA GLY A 15 -2.36 -11.43 -5.83
C GLY A 15 -3.43 -10.59 -5.14
N LYS A 16 -3.10 -10.03 -3.98
CA LYS A 16 -4.01 -9.24 -3.14
C LYS A 16 -3.63 -7.77 -3.04
N ALA A 17 -2.51 -7.37 -3.65
CA ALA A 17 -2.02 -6.00 -3.67
C ALA A 17 -2.77 -5.18 -4.74
N ARG A 18 -2.93 -3.87 -4.52
CA ARG A 18 -3.55 -2.99 -5.52
C ARG A 18 -2.55 -2.65 -6.62
N LYS A 19 -3.07 -2.27 -7.80
CA LYS A 19 -2.24 -1.87 -8.94
C LYS A 19 -1.31 -0.71 -8.58
N GLU A 20 -1.76 0.26 -7.77
CA GLU A 20 -0.93 1.37 -7.32
C GLU A 20 0.25 0.89 -6.45
N ASP A 21 -0.02 0.00 -5.49
CA ASP A 21 1.01 -0.57 -4.61
C ASP A 21 2.11 -1.26 -5.46
N MET A 22 1.72 -1.91 -6.56
CA MET A 22 2.66 -2.57 -7.49
C MET A 22 3.51 -1.60 -8.29
N ILE A 23 2.93 -0.48 -8.73
CA ILE A 23 3.67 0.56 -9.44
C ILE A 23 4.73 1.17 -8.50
N ILE A 24 4.41 1.34 -7.22
CA ILE A 24 5.36 1.84 -6.23
C ILE A 24 6.48 0.81 -6.00
N LEU A 25 6.13 -0.46 -5.78
CA LEU A 25 7.09 -1.55 -5.62
C LEU A 25 8.04 -1.66 -6.82
N GLY A 26 7.51 -1.57 -8.04
CA GLY A 26 8.33 -1.59 -9.24
C GLY A 26 9.34 -0.44 -9.29
N ARG A 27 8.93 0.78 -8.91
CA ARG A 27 9.84 1.93 -8.81
C ARG A 27 10.90 1.77 -7.73
N GLU A 28 10.54 1.24 -6.57
CA GLU A 28 11.48 0.97 -5.49
C GLU A 28 12.51 -0.11 -5.86
N LEU A 29 12.10 -1.07 -6.69
CA LEU A 29 12.98 -2.08 -7.28
C LEU A 29 13.73 -1.59 -8.53
N GLU A 30 13.73 -0.28 -8.77
CA GLU A 30 14.35 0.40 -9.92
C GLU A 30 13.91 -0.18 -11.28
N GLN A 31 12.70 -0.76 -11.33
CA GLN A 31 12.09 -1.27 -12.55
C GLN A 31 11.32 -0.15 -13.26
N GLU A 32 11.36 -0.19 -14.58
CA GLU A 32 10.61 0.75 -15.43
C GLU A 32 9.13 0.33 -15.48
N VAL A 33 8.35 0.80 -14.52
CA VAL A 33 6.91 0.54 -14.42
C VAL A 33 6.09 1.75 -14.86
N THR A 34 5.12 1.51 -15.74
CA THR A 34 4.16 2.52 -16.21
C THR A 34 2.76 2.18 -15.69
N PRO A 35 1.92 3.20 -15.42
CA PRO A 35 0.56 2.98 -14.92
C PRO A 35 -0.36 2.31 -15.96
N ASP A 36 0.05 2.30 -17.23
CA ASP A 36 -0.70 1.67 -18.32
C ASP A 36 -0.48 0.16 -18.40
N LEU A 37 0.54 -0.38 -17.70
CA LEU A 37 0.80 -1.82 -17.67
C LEU A 37 -0.34 -2.61 -17.04
N GLU A 38 -0.54 -3.83 -17.52
CA GLU A 38 -1.47 -4.76 -16.89
C GLU A 38 -0.90 -5.25 -15.54
N ILE A 39 -1.80 -5.65 -14.64
CA ILE A 39 -1.40 -6.19 -13.33
C ILE A 39 -0.46 -7.40 -13.49
N ILE A 40 -0.69 -8.22 -14.52
CA ILE A 40 0.15 -9.39 -14.83
C ILE A 40 1.56 -8.97 -15.25
N ASP A 41 1.70 -7.91 -16.04
CA ASP A 41 3.01 -7.41 -16.47
C ASP A 41 3.77 -6.80 -15.29
N LEU A 42 3.08 -6.06 -14.41
CA LEU A 42 3.66 -5.54 -13.17
C LEU A 42 4.15 -6.66 -12.26
N TRP A 43 3.41 -7.78 -12.16
CA TRP A 43 3.85 -8.96 -11.40
C TRP A 43 5.12 -9.55 -11.95
N ASN A 44 5.17 -9.73 -13.27
CA ASN A 44 6.34 -10.31 -13.92
C ASN A 44 7.55 -9.42 -13.72
N LEU A 45 7.43 -8.09 -13.87
CA LEU A 45 8.53 -7.15 -13.64
C LEU A 45 9.07 -7.22 -12.20
N ILE A 46 8.18 -7.26 -11.22
CA ILE A 46 8.56 -7.34 -9.80
C ILE A 46 9.22 -8.69 -9.50
N VAL A 47 8.60 -9.80 -9.90
CA VAL A 47 9.06 -11.17 -9.58
C VAL A 47 10.33 -11.56 -10.36
N VAL A 48 10.58 -10.94 -11.52
CA VAL A 48 11.79 -11.17 -12.33
C VAL A 48 12.96 -10.29 -11.87
N SER A 49 12.71 -9.25 -11.06
CA SER A 49 13.78 -8.40 -10.52
C SER A 49 14.79 -9.22 -9.71
N THR A 50 16.08 -9.05 -10.00
CA THR A 50 17.17 -9.66 -9.24
C THR A 50 17.29 -9.10 -7.83
N ASN A 51 16.66 -7.96 -7.57
CA ASN A 51 16.61 -7.30 -6.27
C ASN A 51 15.32 -7.66 -5.51
N TYR A 52 14.57 -8.67 -5.97
CA TYR A 52 13.34 -9.11 -5.35
C TYR A 52 13.60 -9.73 -3.97
N ASP A 53 13.43 -8.92 -2.91
CA ASP A 53 13.39 -9.38 -1.53
C ASP A 53 11.94 -9.43 -1.03
N LEU A 54 11.52 -10.62 -0.59
CA LEU A 54 10.17 -10.87 -0.10
C LEU A 54 9.87 -10.08 1.19
N GLU A 55 10.87 -9.88 2.05
CA GLU A 55 10.71 -9.11 3.29
C GLU A 55 10.47 -7.63 2.96
N PHE A 56 11.23 -7.08 2.01
CA PHE A 56 11.06 -5.72 1.51
C PHE A 56 9.66 -5.50 0.91
N VAL A 57 9.22 -6.40 0.03
CA VAL A 57 7.89 -6.31 -0.62
C VAL A 57 6.76 -6.37 0.40
N LYS A 58 6.88 -7.22 1.42
CA LYS A 58 5.90 -7.26 2.51
C LYS A 58 5.90 -5.95 3.27
N ASP A 59 7.06 -5.44 3.65
CA ASP A 59 7.19 -4.23 4.46
C ASP A 59 6.61 -3.00 3.75
N THR A 60 6.92 -2.81 2.46
CA THR A 60 6.35 -1.71 1.65
C THR A 60 4.82 -1.81 1.55
N VAL A 61 4.26 -2.99 1.23
CA VAL A 61 2.80 -3.16 1.09
C VAL A 61 2.09 -3.00 2.43
N THR A 62 2.67 -3.48 3.53
CA THR A 62 2.08 -3.30 4.87
C THR A 62 2.21 -1.88 5.40
N SER A 63 3.33 -1.19 5.12
CA SER A 63 3.54 0.21 5.50
C SER A 63 2.53 1.13 4.83
N GLN A 64 2.31 0.98 3.52
CA GLN A 64 1.30 1.78 2.82
C GLN A 64 -0.11 1.55 3.39
N ARG A 65 -0.45 0.30 3.71
CA ARG A 65 -1.74 -0.03 4.32
C ARG A 65 -1.88 0.52 5.74
N ALA A 66 -0.80 0.56 6.51
CA ALA A 66 -0.79 1.16 7.85
C ALA A 66 -0.92 2.69 7.80
N GLU A 67 -0.23 3.35 6.86
CA GLU A 67 -0.31 4.80 6.67
C GLU A 67 -1.72 5.26 6.24
N GLU A 68 -2.35 4.55 5.29
CA GLU A 68 -3.72 4.85 4.85
C GLU A 68 -4.75 4.64 5.99
N ALA A 69 -4.52 3.63 6.84
CA ALA A 69 -5.37 3.37 8.01
C ALA A 69 -5.22 4.43 9.11
N GLU A 70 -3.99 4.90 9.38
CA GLU A 70 -3.72 6.01 10.31
C GLU A 70 -4.33 7.33 9.82
N GLN A 71 -4.24 7.63 8.52
CA GLN A 71 -4.86 8.84 7.96
C GLN A 71 -6.38 8.84 8.14
N ARG A 72 -7.06 7.71 7.86
CA ARG A 72 -8.51 7.59 8.11
C ARG A 72 -8.89 7.75 9.57
N LYS A 73 -8.06 7.26 10.49
CA LYS A 73 -8.28 7.42 11.94
C LYS A 73 -8.19 8.88 12.36
N ARG A 74 -7.22 9.63 11.82
CA ARG A 74 -7.06 11.07 12.07
C ARG A 74 -8.20 11.92 11.53
N GLU A 75 -8.74 11.58 10.36
CA GLU A 75 -9.88 12.31 9.79
C GLU A 75 -11.14 12.14 10.66
N LEU A 76 -11.41 10.92 11.14
CA LEU A 76 -12.52 10.63 12.05
C LEU A 76 -12.40 11.37 13.39
N GLU A 77 -11.21 11.39 14.00
CA GLU A 77 -10.96 12.16 15.24
C GLU A 77 -11.07 13.68 15.02
N SER A 78 -10.75 14.19 13.82
CA SER A 78 -10.87 15.61 13.51
C SER A 78 -12.30 16.08 13.25
N GLU A 79 -13.23 15.18 12.89
CA GLU A 79 -14.66 15.51 12.72
C GLU A 79 -15.43 15.51 14.05
N GLU A 80 -15.12 14.62 15.00
CA GLU A 80 -15.77 14.59 16.32
C GLU A 80 -15.46 15.82 17.21
N GLY A 81 -14.38 16.57 16.90
CA GLY A 81 -13.98 17.77 17.64
C GLY A 81 -14.76 19.06 17.30
N LYS A 82 -15.56 19.10 16.22
CA LYS A 82 -16.18 20.34 15.73
C LYS A 82 -17.64 20.54 16.16
N GLU A 83 -18.31 19.55 16.75
CA GLU A 83 -19.73 19.68 17.16
C GLU A 83 -19.98 20.21 18.58
N LYS A 84 -18.94 20.56 19.37
CA LYS A 84 -19.13 21.02 20.77
C LYS A 84 -18.78 22.48 21.07
N LYS A 85 -18.51 23.33 20.08
CA LYS A 85 -18.17 24.75 20.33
C LYS A 85 -19.11 25.77 19.69
N GLY A 86 -20.35 25.38 19.43
CA GLY A 86 -21.36 26.22 18.78
C GLY A 86 -22.73 26.16 19.44
N ASN A 87 -22.84 26.23 20.77
CA ASN A 87 -24.16 26.50 21.36
C ASN A 87 -24.10 27.44 22.57
N SER A 88 -24.72 28.61 22.36
CA SER A 88 -25.35 29.49 23.33
C SER A 88 -24.49 30.40 24.22
N ASN A 89 -23.92 31.40 23.55
CA ASN A 89 -23.95 32.78 24.05
C ASN A 89 -25.39 33.32 23.92
N ARG A 90 -26.12 33.52 25.03
CA ARG A 90 -27.28 34.44 25.20
C ARG A 90 -27.91 34.26 26.60
N LYS A 91 -27.58 35.12 27.55
CA LYS A 91 -28.56 35.88 28.37
C LYS A 91 -27.81 36.94 29.20
N SER A 92 -27.81 38.16 28.70
CA SER A 92 -27.83 39.37 29.55
C SER A 92 -29.25 39.63 29.99
#